data_AF-A0A3S5C1I9-F1
#
_entry.id   AF-A0A3S5C1I9-F1
#
_cell.length_a   1.000
_cell.length_b   1.000
_cell.length_c   1.000
_cell.angle_alpha   90.00
_cell.angle_beta   90.00
_cell.angle_gamma   90.00
#
_symmetry.space_group_name_H-M   'P 1'
#
loop_
_entity.id
_entity.type
_entity.pdbx_description
1 polymer ?
#
loop_
_entity_poly.entity_id
_entity_poly.type
_entity_poly.pdbx_seq_one_letter_code
_entity_poly.pdbx_strand_id
1 'polypeptide(L)'
;MSIPREELYTYRVEWSEEDQEFVGTVAEFPSLSCLADSSLEALSGIQQVVLQAIDILKEEGKPVPEPYRLRQFSGRFNLRVSPQLHRKLSQQAAFAHQSLNQYVSQALEAAA
;
A
#
# COMPACT_ATOMS: atom_id res chain seq x y z
N MET A 1 22.15 13.45 -6.57
CA MET A 1 22.07 12.07 -6.07
C MET A 1 20.73 11.50 -6.51
N SER A 2 20.71 10.45 -7.33
CA SER A 2 19.49 9.70 -7.64
C SER A 2 19.31 8.63 -6.58
N ILE A 3 18.21 8.67 -5.83
CA ILE A 3 17.87 7.63 -4.85
C ILE A 3 17.58 6.35 -5.64
N PRO A 4 18.20 5.20 -5.32
CA PRO A 4 17.91 3.95 -6.00
C PRO A 4 16.43 3.57 -5.79
N ARG A 5 15.81 3.01 -6.85
CA ARG A 5 14.36 2.73 -6.86
C ARG A 5 13.89 1.82 -5.72
N GLU A 6 14.77 0.94 -5.24
CA GLU A 6 14.53 0.01 -4.14
C GLU A 6 14.37 0.69 -2.77
N GLU A 7 14.97 1.86 -2.57
CA GLU A 7 14.80 2.65 -1.34
C GLU A 7 13.49 3.46 -1.35
N LEU A 8 12.79 3.52 -2.49
CA LEU A 8 11.53 4.25 -2.63
C LEU A 8 10.30 3.37 -2.38
N TYR A 9 10.48 2.06 -2.16
CA TYR A 9 9.40 1.16 -1.76
C TYR A 9 8.92 1.44 -0.34
N THR A 10 7.67 1.06 -0.07
CA THR A 10 7.05 1.32 1.24
C THR A 10 7.20 0.09 2.13
N TYR A 11 8.14 0.17 3.07
CA TYR A 11 8.40 -0.88 4.06
C TYR A 11 7.60 -0.62 5.34
N ARG A 12 7.07 -1.69 5.94
CA ARG A 12 6.42 -1.68 7.24
C ARG A 12 7.01 -2.78 8.11
N VAL A 13 7.23 -2.49 9.38
CA VAL A 13 7.64 -3.48 10.38
C VAL A 13 6.61 -3.48 11.49
N GLU A 14 6.13 -4.66 11.85
CA GLU A 14 5.14 -4.86 12.90
C GLU A 14 5.54 -6.06 13.76
N TRP A 15 5.18 -6.04 15.05
CA TRP A 15 5.40 -7.17 15.95
C TRP A 15 4.30 -8.21 15.75
N SER A 16 4.65 -9.47 15.53
CA SER A 16 3.72 -10.60 15.50
C SER A 16 3.74 -11.31 16.85
N GLU A 17 2.60 -11.28 17.57
CA GLU A 17 2.45 -12.10 18.77
C GLU A 17 2.37 -13.60 18.47
N GLU A 18 1.96 -13.99 17.27
CA GLU A 18 1.84 -15.39 16.85
C GLU A 18 3.23 -16.02 16.65
N ASP A 19 4.13 -15.30 15.98
CA ASP A 19 5.49 -15.75 15.69
C ASP A 19 6.50 -15.36 16.79
N GLN A 20 6.13 -14.47 17.72
CA GLN A 20 7.03 -13.87 18.72
C GLN A 20 8.24 -13.16 18.08
N GLU A 21 8.05 -12.63 16.87
CA GLU A 21 9.09 -11.98 16.05
C GLU A 21 8.55 -10.72 15.38
N PHE A 22 9.44 -9.87 14.89
CA PHE A 22 9.10 -8.73 14.04
C PHE A 22 8.94 -9.15 12.59
N VAL A 23 7.83 -8.75 11.98
CA VAL A 23 7.50 -8.98 10.58
C VAL A 23 7.74 -7.72 9.76
N GLY A 24 8.73 -7.78 8.87
CA GLY A 24 8.95 -6.79 7.82
C GLY A 24 8.16 -7.14 6.57
N THR A 25 7.35 -6.22 6.08
CA THR A 25 6.56 -6.35 4.84
C THR A 25 6.80 -5.17 3.91
N VAL A 26 6.53 -5.35 2.62
CA VAL A 26 6.62 -4.32 1.59
C VAL A 26 5.30 -4.20 0.83
N ALA A 27 4.77 -2.98 0.71
CA ALA A 27 3.44 -2.76 0.13
C ALA A 27 3.37 -3.18 -1.36
N GLU A 28 4.47 -3.04 -2.09
CA GLU A 28 4.57 -3.37 -3.51
C GLU A 28 4.72 -4.87 -3.78
N PHE A 29 5.17 -5.65 -2.79
CA PHE A 29 5.25 -7.12 -2.88
C PHE A 29 4.54 -7.77 -1.69
N PRO A 30 3.20 -7.89 -1.74
CA PRO A 30 2.41 -8.45 -0.64
C PRO A 30 2.78 -9.89 -0.25
N SER A 31 3.44 -10.62 -1.15
CA SER A 31 3.91 -11.98 -0.92
C SER A 31 5.29 -12.05 -0.25
N LEU A 32 6.00 -10.93 -0.12
CA LEU A 32 7.32 -10.89 0.53
C LEU A 32 7.16 -10.42 1.98
N SER A 33 7.68 -11.23 2.89
CA SER A 33 7.78 -10.92 4.31
C SER A 33 9.10 -11.44 4.86
N CYS A 34 9.61 -10.78 5.90
CA CYS A 34 10.81 -11.20 6.61
C CYS A 34 10.53 -11.20 8.11
N LEU A 35 10.82 -12.31 8.79
CA LEU A 35 10.73 -12.43 10.24
C LEU A 35 12.12 -12.23 10.84
N ALA A 36 12.21 -11.52 11.96
CA ALA A 36 13.43 -11.42 12.73
C ALA A 36 13.15 -11.07 14.20
N ASP A 37 14.10 -11.39 15.07
CA ASP A 37 14.05 -11.08 16.51
C ASP A 37 14.04 -9.57 16.81
N SER A 38 14.48 -8.75 15.85
CA SER A 38 14.60 -7.29 15.99
C SER A 38 13.95 -6.54 14.84
N SER A 39 13.33 -5.40 15.14
CA SER A 39 12.70 -4.54 14.14
C SER A 39 13.66 -4.05 13.05
N LEU A 40 14.94 -3.84 13.41
CA LEU A 40 15.96 -3.38 12.47
C LEU A 40 16.43 -4.51 11.56
N GLU A 41 16.51 -5.73 12.09
CA GLU A 41 16.85 -6.93 11.31
C GLU A 41 15.72 -7.28 10.35
N ALA A 42 14.45 -7.20 10.78
CA ALA A 42 13.30 -7.40 9.92
C ALA A 42 13.29 -6.40 8.75
N LEU A 43 13.62 -5.13 9.02
CA LEU A 43 13.71 -4.08 8.00
C LEU A 43 14.86 -4.33 7.01
N SER A 44 16.07 -4.60 7.53
CA SER A 44 17.23 -4.87 6.67
C SER A 44 17.04 -6.16 5.86
N GLY A 45 16.41 -7.17 6.46
CA GLY A 45 16.09 -8.44 5.82
C GLY A 45 15.10 -8.26 4.68
N ILE A 46 13.97 -7.57 4.91
CA ILE A 46 12.99 -7.33 3.83
C ILE A 46 13.59 -6.50 2.68
N GLN A 47 14.47 -5.54 2.96
CA GLN A 47 15.17 -4.79 1.92
C GLN A 47 16.03 -5.72 1.05
N GLN A 48 16.82 -6.61 1.65
CA GLN A 48 17.62 -7.58 0.91
C GLN A 48 16.77 -8.55 0.09
N VAL A 49 15.65 -9.02 0.65
CA VAL A 49 14.70 -9.90 -0.05
C VAL A 49 14.10 -9.19 -1.26
N VAL A 50 13.77 -7.90 -1.15
CA VAL A 50 13.27 -7.09 -2.26
C VAL A 50 14.31 -6.91 -3.36
N LEU A 51 15.58 -6.67 -3.02
CA LEU A 51 16.68 -6.59 -4.00
C LEU A 51 16.77 -7.89 -4.81
N GLN A 52 16.79 -9.04 -4.13
CA GLN A 52 16.85 -10.34 -4.78
C GLN A 52 15.62 -10.60 -5.65
N ALA A 53 14.42 -10.28 -5.16
CA ALA A 53 13.19 -10.42 -5.94
C ALA A 53 13.22 -9.57 -7.22
N ILE A 54 13.77 -8.36 -7.14
CA ILE A 54 13.92 -7.47 -8.30
C ILE A 54 14.89 -8.08 -9.33
N ASP A 55 16.01 -8.64 -8.90
CA ASP A 55 16.96 -9.26 -9.82
C ASP A 55 16.37 -10.52 -10.48
N ILE A 56 15.67 -11.37 -9.72
CA ILE A 56 14.93 -12.51 -10.27
C ILE A 56 13.91 -12.06 -11.33
N LEU A 57 13.12 -11.01 -11.03
CA LEU A 57 12.13 -10.49 -11.99
C LEU A 57 12.78 -9.92 -13.26
N LYS A 58 13.95 -9.27 -13.14
CA LYS A 58 14.72 -8.81 -14.31
C LYS A 58 15.22 -9.99 -15.14
N GLU A 59 15.76 -11.03 -14.49
CA GLU A 59 16.27 -12.24 -15.15
C GLU A 59 15.14 -13.00 -15.87
N GLU A 60 13.97 -13.09 -15.25
CA GLU A 60 12.77 -13.69 -15.84
C GLU A 60 12.11 -12.80 -16.91
N GLY A 61 12.58 -11.55 -17.10
CA GLY A 61 11.97 -10.58 -18.00
C GLY A 61 10.56 -10.15 -17.60
N LYS A 62 10.20 -10.34 -16.33
CA LYS A 62 8.90 -9.94 -15.77
C LYS A 62 8.90 -8.47 -15.37
N PRO A 63 7.73 -7.80 -15.41
CA PRO A 63 7.64 -6.41 -15.00
C PRO A 63 7.92 -6.26 -13.50
N VAL A 64 8.92 -5.46 -13.16
CA VAL A 64 9.19 -5.06 -11.77
C VAL A 64 8.13 -4.02 -11.36
N PRO A 65 7.40 -4.22 -10.25
CA PRO A 65 6.39 -3.26 -9.82
C PRO A 65 7.04 -1.92 -9.48
N GLU A 66 6.46 -0.83 -9.98
CA GLU A 66 6.96 0.51 -9.64
C GLU A 66 6.62 0.87 -8.19
N PRO A 67 7.54 1.51 -7.44
CA PRO A 67 7.28 2.02 -6.11
C PRO A 67 6.04 2.93 -6.10
N TYR A 68 5.17 2.79 -5.11
CA TYR A 68 3.97 3.62 -5.00
C TYR A 68 4.30 5.12 -4.96
N ARG A 69 5.46 5.50 -4.39
CA ARG A 69 5.95 6.89 -4.38
C ARG A 69 6.20 7.47 -5.78
N LEU A 70 6.55 6.63 -6.75
CA LEU A 70 6.80 7.04 -8.13
C LEU A 70 5.56 6.92 -9.02
N ARG A 71 4.53 6.18 -8.58
CA ARG A 71 3.29 6.02 -9.33
C ARG A 71 2.53 7.34 -9.37
N GLN A 72 2.11 7.74 -10.57
CA GLN A 72 1.18 8.85 -10.75
C GLN A 72 -0.25 8.34 -10.53
N PHE A 73 -0.90 8.81 -9.46
CA PHE A 73 -2.30 8.50 -9.21
C PHE A 73 -3.18 9.55 -9.88
N SER A 74 -4.02 9.13 -10.83
CA SER A 74 -4.88 10.02 -11.61
C SER A 74 -6.00 10.71 -10.82
N GLY A 75 -6.19 10.35 -9.53
CA GLY A 75 -7.30 10.82 -8.69
C GLY A 75 -8.68 10.30 -9.11
N ARG A 76 -8.79 9.54 -10.21
CA ARG A 76 -10.06 8.96 -10.66
C ARG A 76 -10.28 7.63 -9.96
N PHE A 77 -11.25 7.58 -9.05
CA PHE A 77 -11.60 6.39 -8.29
C PHE A 77 -13.00 5.89 -8.66
N ASN A 78 -13.09 5.03 -9.67
CA ASN A 78 -14.36 4.45 -10.12
C ASN A 78 -14.72 3.23 -9.25
N LEU A 79 -15.55 3.43 -8.24
CA LEU A 79 -15.99 2.36 -7.33
C LEU A 79 -17.39 1.86 -7.69
N ARG A 80 -17.55 0.54 -7.78
CA ARG A 80 -18.88 -0.09 -7.83
C ARG A 80 -19.36 -0.36 -6.41
N VAL A 81 -20.52 0.18 -6.06
CA VAL A 81 -21.16 -0.03 -4.75
C VAL A 81 -22.56 -0.61 -4.91
N SER A 82 -23.09 -1.21 -3.84
CA SER A 82 -24.47 -1.70 -3.85
C SER A 82 -25.47 -0.52 -3.94
N PRO A 83 -26.66 -0.73 -4.53
CA PRO A 83 -27.67 0.32 -4.63
C PRO A 83 -28.09 0.89 -3.26
N GLN A 84 -28.07 0.05 -2.22
CA GLN A 84 -28.38 0.46 -0.85
C GLN A 84 -27.33 1.42 -0.28
N LEU A 85 -26.05 1.10 -0.48
CA LEU A 85 -24.96 1.96 -0.02
C LEU A 85 -24.95 3.28 -0.79
N HIS A 86 -25.14 3.24 -2.12
CA HIS A 86 -25.26 4.45 -2.93
C HIS A 86 -26.37 5.38 -2.45
N ARG A 87 -27.56 4.82 -2.14
CA ARG A 87 -28.68 5.59 -1.58
C ARG A 87 -28.31 6.25 -0.26
N LYS A 88 -27.69 5.50 0.66
CA LYS A 88 -27.30 6.01 1.98
C LYS A 88 -26.29 7.16 1.84
N LEU A 89 -25.26 6.99 1.02
CA LEU A 89 -24.25 8.04 0.77
C LEU A 89 -24.87 9.27 0.10
N SER A 90 -25.77 9.09 -0.86
CA SER A 90 -26.46 10.20 -1.54
C SER A 90 -27.34 11.01 -0.58
N GLN A 91 -28.04 10.34 0.35
CA GLN A 91 -28.82 11.01 1.39
C GLN A 91 -27.93 11.79 2.35
N GLN A 92 -26.82 11.19 2.81
CA GLN A 92 -25.88 11.87 3.71
C GLN A 92 -25.22 13.08 3.05
N ALA A 93 -24.80 12.96 1.78
CA ALA A 93 -24.25 14.07 1.03
C ALA A 93 -25.26 15.23 0.90
N ALA A 94 -26.54 14.92 0.65
CA ALA A 94 -27.61 15.93 0.61
C ALA A 94 -27.81 16.63 1.95
N PHE A 95 -27.79 15.91 3.08
CA PHE A 95 -27.86 16.50 4.42
C PHE A 95 -26.64 17.38 4.74
N ALA A 96 -25.46 17.00 4.25
CA ALA A 96 -24.24 17.77 4.40
C ALA A 96 -24.13 18.96 3.42
N HIS A 97 -25.11 19.14 2.52
CA HIS A 97 -25.07 20.12 1.42
C HIS A 97 -23.83 20.00 0.53
N GLN A 98 -23.35 18.77 0.32
CA GLN A 98 -22.18 18.46 -0.49
C GLN A 98 -22.56 17.62 -1.71
N SER A 99 -21.73 17.67 -2.75
CA SER A 99 -21.84 16.68 -3.83
C SER A 99 -21.49 15.28 -3.30
N LEU A 100 -22.04 14.23 -3.91
CA LEU A 100 -21.73 12.85 -3.52
C LEU A 100 -20.22 12.58 -3.59
N ASN A 101 -19.54 13.06 -4.64
CA ASN A 101 -18.09 12.90 -4.78
C ASN A 101 -17.34 13.59 -3.66
N GLN A 102 -17.72 14.82 -3.30
CA GLN A 102 -17.06 15.57 -2.22
C GLN A 102 -17.25 14.89 -0.86
N TYR A 103 -18.48 14.44 -0.56
CA TYR A 103 -18.79 13.73 0.68
C TYR A 103 -17.99 12.41 0.79
N VAL A 104 -17.93 11.66 -0.31
CA VAL A 104 -17.15 10.41 -0.35
C VAL A 104 -15.65 10.69 -0.26
N SER A 105 -15.13 11.70 -0.97
CA SER A 105 -13.72 12.11 -0.86
C SER A 105 -13.36 12.47 0.58
N GLN A 106 -14.18 13.28 1.26
CA GLN A 106 -13.94 13.65 2.66
C GLN A 106 -13.94 12.42 3.59
N ALA A 107 -14.88 11.49 3.38
CA ALA A 107 -14.93 10.24 4.14
C ALA A 107 -13.71 9.34 3.87
N LEU A 108 -13.21 9.32 2.64
CA LEU A 108 -12.00 8.58 2.26
C LEU A 108 -10.74 9.23 2.85
N GLU A 109 -10.64 10.56 2.86
CA GLU A 109 -9.52 11.28 3.49
C GLU A 109 -9.47 11.04 5.01
N ALA A 110 -10.61 10.90 5.67
CA ALA A 110 -10.66 10.57 7.10
C ALA A 110 -10.31 9.11 7.41
N ALA A 111 -10.41 8.22 6.42
CA ALA A 111 -10.15 6.78 6.57
C ALA A 111 -8.77 6.35 6.03
N ALA A 112 -8.12 7.20 5.24
CA ALA A 112 -6.76 7.01 4.73
C ALA A 112 -5.71 7.34 5.79
#